data_AF-A0A3R7D2W9-F1
#
_entry.id   AF-A0A3R7D2W9-F1
#
_cell.length_a   1.000
_cell.length_b   1.000
_cell.length_c   1.000
_cell.angle_alpha   90.00
_cell.angle_beta   90.00
_cell.angle_gamma   90.00
#
_symmetry.space_group_name_H-M   'P 1'
#
loop_
_entity.id
_entity.type
_entity.pdbx_description
1 polymer ?
#
loop_
_entity_poly.entity_id
_entity_poly.type
_entity_poly.pdbx_seq_one_letter_code
_entity_poly.pdbx_strand_id
1 'polypeptide(L)'
;MATLQNDTYNAHVSVGTVVDYLKKAADLFGDEYKRIKCEMRESRICNYDDTGQRVDTKNRRLWAFVSKEAVLYLTSKNRGKKVVIKVLGEDYDGVSGQDFYPSFDGAPGRKQKCWSHLIVPARKNIERKHPPA
;
A
#
# COMPACT_ATOMS: atom_id res chain seq x y z
N MET A 1 17.25 14.42 -3.68
CA MET A 1 18.02 13.85 -2.56
C MET A 1 19.51 14.15 -2.70
N ALA A 2 20.18 13.73 -3.78
CA ALA A 2 21.59 14.11 -4.02
C ALA A 2 21.81 15.63 -4.09
N THR A 3 21.00 16.34 -4.88
CA THR A 3 21.00 17.82 -4.95
C THR A 3 20.84 18.44 -3.57
N LEU A 4 19.81 18.06 -2.82
CA LEU A 4 19.57 18.54 -1.46
C LEU A 4 20.77 18.31 -0.52
N GLN A 5 21.39 17.13 -0.57
CA GLN A 5 22.56 16.81 0.26
C GLN A 5 23.79 17.64 -0.12
N ASN A 6 24.02 17.84 -1.41
CA ASN A 6 25.13 18.65 -1.89
C ASN A 6 24.93 20.13 -1.56
N ASP A 7 23.73 20.67 -1.77
CA ASP A 7 23.43 22.09 -1.56
C ASP A 7 23.41 22.45 -0.07
N THR A 8 22.93 21.55 0.79
CA THR A 8 22.79 21.82 2.24
C THR A 8 24.07 21.49 3.02
N TYR A 9 24.76 20.41 2.65
CA TYR A 9 25.85 19.84 3.46
C TYR A 9 27.19 19.73 2.71
N ASN A 10 27.27 20.18 1.46
CA ASN A 10 28.47 20.06 0.62
C ASN A 10 29.01 18.61 0.55
N ALA A 11 28.08 17.64 0.45
CA ALA A 11 28.38 16.22 0.62
C ALA A 11 29.07 15.55 -0.58
N HIS A 12 29.16 16.22 -1.74
CA HIS A 12 29.76 15.71 -2.99
C HIS A 12 29.25 14.31 -3.41
N VAL A 13 27.95 14.05 -3.23
CA VAL A 13 27.34 12.75 -3.58
C VAL A 13 26.69 12.77 -4.97
N SER A 14 26.81 11.65 -5.68
CA SER A 14 26.13 11.45 -6.96
C SER A 14 24.73 10.83 -6.77
N VAL A 15 23.89 10.89 -7.80
CA VAL A 15 22.60 10.16 -7.81
C VAL A 15 22.83 8.64 -7.69
N GLY A 16 23.87 8.09 -8.33
CA GLY A 16 24.22 6.68 -8.23
C GLY A 16 24.58 6.27 -6.80
N THR A 17 25.31 7.13 -6.09
CA THR A 17 25.64 6.94 -4.68
C THR A 17 24.38 6.84 -3.81
N VAL A 18 23.39 7.71 -4.04
CA VAL A 18 22.10 7.65 -3.32
C VAL A 18 21.37 6.33 -3.62
N VAL A 19 21.34 5.90 -4.88
CA VAL A 19 20.72 4.62 -5.27
C VAL A 19 21.39 3.44 -4.56
N ASP A 20 22.72 3.43 -4.47
CA ASP A 20 23.44 2.35 -3.79
C ASP A 20 23.21 2.35 -2.27
N TYR A 21 23.04 3.51 -1.65
CA TYR A 21 22.59 3.58 -0.26
C TYR A 21 21.17 3.04 -0.07
N LEU A 22 20.25 3.32 -0.99
CA LEU A 22 18.90 2.75 -0.93
C LEU A 22 18.91 1.22 -1.08
N LYS A 23 19.77 0.66 -1.94
CA LYS A 23 19.96 -0.80 -2.04
C LYS A 23 20.49 -1.38 -0.73
N LYS A 24 21.53 -0.77 -0.15
CA LYS A 24 22.08 -1.20 1.14
C LYS A 24 21.05 -1.15 2.26
N ALA A 25 20.21 -0.11 2.29
CA ALA A 25 19.11 -0.02 3.24
C ALA A 25 18.09 -1.14 3.02
N ALA A 26 17.74 -1.45 1.76
CA ALA A 26 16.83 -2.54 1.45
C ALA A 26 17.38 -3.90 1.92
N ASP A 27 18.68 -4.15 1.78
CA ASP A 27 19.33 -5.36 2.27
C ASP A 27 19.31 -5.41 3.80
N LEU A 28 19.68 -4.31 4.46
CA LEU A 28 19.74 -4.21 5.93
C LEU A 28 18.36 -4.40 6.59
N PHE A 29 17.31 -3.83 6.02
CA PHE A 29 15.94 -3.93 6.54
C PHE A 29 15.15 -5.10 5.93
N GLY A 30 15.79 -5.95 5.12
CA GLY A 30 15.13 -7.03 4.40
C GLY A 30 14.45 -8.04 5.31
N ASP A 31 15.08 -8.38 6.44
CA ASP A 31 14.51 -9.31 7.40
C ASP A 31 13.39 -8.68 8.23
N GLU A 32 13.53 -7.41 8.59
CA GLU A 32 12.47 -6.66 9.25
C GLU A 32 11.23 -6.52 8.36
N TYR A 33 11.43 -6.29 7.06
CA TYR A 33 10.34 -6.29 6.08
C TYR A 33 9.60 -7.63 6.04
N LYS A 34 10.34 -8.76 6.05
CA LYS A 34 9.74 -10.10 6.10
C LYS A 34 8.98 -10.31 7.41
N ARG A 35 9.54 -9.87 8.54
CA ARG A 35 8.92 -9.92 9.87
C ARG A 35 7.59 -9.19 9.89
N ILE A 36 7.55 -7.93 9.46
CA ILE A 36 6.32 -7.12 9.36
C ILE A 36 5.29 -7.82 8.47
N LYS A 37 5.73 -8.41 7.34
CA LYS A 37 4.82 -9.13 6.45
C LYS A 37 4.23 -10.38 7.10
N CYS A 38 4.96 -11.07 7.98
CA CYS A 38 4.40 -12.15 8.80
C CYS A 38 3.42 -11.61 9.83
N GLU A 39 3.74 -10.50 10.52
CA GLU A 39 2.83 -9.86 11.48
C GLU A 39 1.50 -9.41 10.86
N MET A 40 1.49 -9.00 9.58
CA MET A 40 0.24 -8.69 8.87
C MET A 40 -0.73 -9.90 8.86
N ARG A 41 -0.21 -11.13 8.75
CA ARG A 41 -1.02 -12.36 8.73
C ARG A 41 -1.70 -12.62 10.07
N GLU A 42 -1.00 -12.30 11.15
CA GLU A 42 -1.49 -12.47 12.53
C GLU A 42 -2.31 -11.27 13.03
N SER A 43 -2.41 -10.22 12.23
CA SER A 43 -3.08 -8.99 12.65
C SER A 43 -4.59 -9.20 12.80
N ARG A 44 -5.17 -8.69 13.90
CA ARG A 44 -6.62 -8.79 14.11
C ARG A 44 -7.42 -7.93 13.12
N ILE A 45 -6.83 -6.82 12.68
CA ILE A 45 -7.42 -5.86 11.76
C ILE A 45 -6.32 -5.42 10.79
N CYS A 46 -6.61 -5.53 9.50
CA CYS A 46 -5.75 -5.03 8.44
C CYS A 46 -6.59 -4.25 7.42
N ASN A 47 -6.28 -2.96 7.26
CA ASN A 47 -6.83 -2.15 6.18
C ASN A 47 -5.87 -2.19 4.99
N TYR A 48 -6.38 -2.25 3.77
CA TYR A 48 -5.55 -2.13 2.58
C TYR A 48 -6.18 -1.26 1.51
N ASP A 49 -5.31 -0.61 0.75
CA ASP A 49 -5.66 0.15 -0.44
C ASP A 49 -4.48 0.13 -1.42
N ASP A 50 -4.76 0.44 -2.68
CA ASP A 50 -3.73 0.53 -3.69
C ASP A 50 -3.89 1.73 -4.63
N THR A 51 -2.77 2.29 -5.06
CA THR A 51 -2.72 3.43 -5.99
C THR A 51 -1.87 3.12 -7.21
N GLY A 52 -2.19 3.77 -8.33
CA GLY A 52 -1.56 3.52 -9.62
C GLY A 52 -0.21 4.21 -9.68
N GLN A 53 0.81 3.52 -10.19
CA GLN A 53 2.12 4.11 -10.44
C GLN A 53 2.71 3.63 -11.76
N ARG A 54 3.59 4.46 -12.32
CA ARG A 54 4.35 4.16 -13.54
C ARG A 54 5.78 3.84 -13.13
N VAL A 55 6.24 2.63 -13.47
CA VAL A 55 7.62 2.20 -13.25
C VAL A 55 8.17 1.72 -14.58
N ASP A 56 9.18 2.40 -15.11
CA ASP A 56 9.80 2.12 -16.41
C ASP A 56 8.78 1.89 -17.52
N THR A 57 7.87 2.84 -17.69
CA THR A 57 6.77 2.77 -18.67
C THR A 57 5.76 1.61 -18.47
N LYS A 58 5.81 0.89 -17.35
CA LYS A 58 4.86 -0.19 -17.01
C LYS A 58 3.92 0.23 -15.89
N ASN A 59 2.63 -0.10 -16.05
CA ASN A 59 1.62 0.15 -15.03
C ASN A 59 1.82 -0.83 -13.88
N ARG A 60 1.91 -0.29 -12.67
CA ARG A 60 1.96 -1.04 -11.43
C ARG A 60 1.03 -0.42 -10.41
N ARG A 61 0.79 -1.14 -9.33
CA ARG A 61 0.05 -0.69 -8.16
C ARG A 61 1.00 -0.65 -6.97
N LEU A 62 1.04 0.48 -6.27
CA LEU A 62 1.63 0.60 -4.94
C LEU A 62 0.53 0.26 -3.94
N TRP A 63 0.78 -0.75 -3.11
CA TRP A 63 -0.13 -1.22 -2.10
C TRP A 63 0.32 -0.74 -0.73
N ALA A 64 -0.64 -0.39 0.12
CA ALA A 64 -0.45 -0.17 1.53
C ALA A 64 -1.33 -1.16 2.30
N PHE A 65 -0.74 -1.86 3.26
CA PHE A 65 -1.44 -2.66 4.27
C PHE A 65 -1.15 -2.04 5.63
N VAL A 66 -2.19 -1.76 6.40
CA VAL A 66 -2.11 -1.01 7.65
C VAL A 66 -2.80 -1.81 8.75
N SER A 67 -2.02 -2.22 9.73
CA SER A 67 -2.52 -2.77 10.98
C SER A 67 -2.35 -1.75 12.11
N LYS A 68 -2.70 -2.13 13.35
CA LYS A 68 -2.47 -1.28 14.52
C LYS A 68 -0.97 -1.05 14.78
N GLU A 69 -0.13 -2.06 14.52
CA GLU A 69 1.27 -2.06 14.95
C GLU A 69 2.27 -1.77 13.82
N ALA A 70 1.88 -1.98 12.56
CA ALA A 70 2.78 -1.82 11.43
C ALA A 70 2.06 -1.45 10.13
N VAL A 71 2.85 -0.89 9.21
CA VAL A 71 2.46 -0.59 7.83
C VAL A 71 3.40 -1.33 6.88
N LEU A 72 2.82 -2.04 5.92
CA LEU A 72 3.55 -2.74 4.87
C LEU A 72 3.23 -2.10 3.51
N TYR A 73 4.27 -1.63 2.83
CA TYR A 73 4.18 -1.24 1.43
C TYR A 73 4.72 -2.33 0.50
N LEU A 74 4.09 -2.51 -0.65
CA LEU A 74 4.64 -3.34 -1.72
C LEU A 74 4.21 -2.86 -3.10
N THR A 75 4.93 -3.29 -4.13
CA THR A 75 4.55 -3.03 -5.52
C THR A 75 4.09 -4.33 -6.20
N SER A 76 3.05 -4.23 -7.01
CA SER A 76 2.50 -5.37 -7.75
C SER A 76 2.01 -4.96 -9.13
N LYS A 77 2.07 -5.89 -10.09
CA LYS A 77 1.37 -5.73 -11.38
C LYS A 77 -0.11 -6.07 -11.27
N ASN A 78 -0.49 -6.85 -10.26
CA ASN A 78 -1.86 -7.28 -10.05
C ASN A 78 -2.62 -6.23 -9.23
N ARG A 79 -3.90 -6.07 -9.58
CA ARG A 79 -4.90 -5.40 -8.76
C ARG A 79 -5.87 -6.46 -8.22
N GLY A 80 -6.21 -6.39 -6.93
CA GLY A 80 -7.24 -7.23 -6.32
C GLY A 80 -6.75 -8.36 -5.40
N LYS A 81 -7.67 -9.27 -5.06
CA LYS A 81 -7.52 -10.24 -3.95
C LYS A 81 -6.25 -11.08 -3.95
N LYS A 82 -5.64 -11.38 -5.11
CA LYS A 82 -4.40 -12.16 -5.18
C LYS A 82 -3.26 -11.51 -4.39
N VAL A 83 -3.20 -10.19 -4.35
CA VAL A 83 -2.19 -9.47 -3.56
C VAL A 83 -2.51 -9.53 -2.08
N VAL A 84 -3.79 -9.38 -1.72
CA VAL A 84 -4.27 -9.49 -0.34
C VAL A 84 -3.96 -10.88 0.23
N ILE A 85 -4.28 -11.95 -0.50
CA ILE A 85 -3.97 -13.34 -0.14
C ILE A 85 -2.46 -13.55 0.07
N LYS A 86 -1.61 -12.97 -0.80
CA LYS A 86 -0.16 -13.07 -0.66
C LYS A 86 0.35 -12.45 0.64
N VAL A 87 -0.29 -11.38 1.11
CA VAL A 87 0.10 -10.65 2.34
C VAL A 87 -0.53 -11.27 3.57
N LEU A 88 -1.84 -11.51 3.58
CA LEU A 88 -2.60 -11.94 4.75
C LEU A 88 -2.71 -13.46 4.89
N GLY A 89 -2.59 -14.23 3.81
CA GLY A 89 -2.90 -15.67 3.80
C GLY A 89 -4.33 -15.95 3.33
N GLU A 90 -4.60 -17.13 2.80
CA GLU A 90 -5.96 -17.54 2.37
C GLU A 90 -6.88 -17.79 3.57
N ASP A 91 -6.28 -18.20 4.68
CA ASP A 91 -6.87 -18.56 5.96
C ASP A 91 -6.99 -17.39 6.94
N TYR A 92 -6.64 -16.17 6.53
CA TYR A 92 -6.76 -14.98 7.37
C TYR A 92 -8.19 -14.81 7.89
N ASP A 93 -8.34 -14.81 9.21
CA ASP A 93 -9.62 -14.80 9.91
C ASP A 93 -9.90 -13.47 10.63
N GLY A 94 -8.99 -12.49 10.51
CA GLY A 94 -9.14 -11.13 11.06
C GLY A 94 -10.16 -10.28 10.30
N VAL A 95 -10.21 -8.99 10.62
CA VAL A 95 -11.02 -8.01 9.88
C VAL A 95 -10.20 -7.42 8.74
N SER A 96 -10.75 -7.45 7.52
CA SER A 96 -10.17 -6.84 6.33
C SER A 96 -10.91 -5.56 5.96
N GLY A 97 -10.26 -4.42 6.20
CA GLY A 97 -10.73 -3.10 5.82
C GLY A 97 -10.41 -2.80 4.36
N GLN A 98 -11.43 -2.61 3.53
CA GLN A 98 -11.26 -2.48 2.08
C GLN A 98 -12.19 -1.42 1.49
N ASP A 99 -11.85 -0.90 0.32
CA ASP A 99 -12.75 -0.06 -0.46
C ASP A 99 -13.92 -0.89 -1.07
N PHE A 100 -14.68 -0.24 -1.97
CA PHE A 100 -15.80 -0.86 -2.67
C PHE A 100 -15.39 -1.53 -4.00
N TYR A 101 -14.10 -1.78 -4.25
CA TYR A 101 -13.66 -2.40 -5.49
C TYR A 101 -14.02 -3.90 -5.54
N PRO A 102 -14.79 -4.37 -6.54
CA PRO A 102 -15.36 -5.72 -6.53
C PRO A 102 -14.35 -6.87 -6.47
N SER A 103 -13.12 -6.65 -6.97
CA SER A 103 -12.09 -7.69 -6.94
C SER A 103 -11.64 -8.10 -5.53
N PHE A 104 -12.01 -7.31 -4.51
CA PHE A 104 -11.78 -7.62 -3.11
C PHE A 104 -12.89 -8.42 -2.45
N ASP A 105 -14.03 -8.62 -3.11
CA ASP A 105 -15.15 -9.35 -2.50
C ASP A 105 -14.84 -10.84 -2.30
N GLY A 106 -13.79 -11.37 -2.93
CA GLY A 106 -13.24 -12.70 -2.64
C GLY A 106 -11.97 -12.68 -1.78
N ALA A 107 -11.60 -11.56 -1.19
CA ALA A 107 -10.47 -11.46 -0.26
C ALA A 107 -10.81 -12.14 1.10
N PRO A 108 -9.80 -12.64 1.83
CA PRO A 108 -9.97 -13.33 3.10
C PRO A 108 -10.36 -12.38 4.25
N GLY A 109 -10.74 -12.95 5.38
CA GLY A 109 -11.18 -12.23 6.57
C GLY A 109 -12.62 -11.73 6.54
N ARG A 110 -13.07 -11.21 7.69
CA ARG A 110 -14.35 -10.51 7.85
C ARG A 110 -14.25 -9.11 7.25
N LYS A 111 -15.07 -8.81 6.25
CA LYS A 111 -14.95 -7.59 5.46
C LYS A 111 -15.58 -6.39 6.17
N GLN A 112 -14.80 -5.32 6.32
CA GLN A 112 -15.27 -3.98 6.66
C GLN A 112 -15.08 -3.07 5.45
N LYS A 113 -16.14 -2.42 4.98
CA LYS A 113 -16.02 -1.42 3.92
C LYS A 113 -15.56 -0.08 4.50
N CYS A 114 -14.58 0.55 3.87
CA CYS A 114 -13.98 1.79 4.31
C CYS A 114 -15.00 2.95 4.26
N TRP A 115 -15.25 3.59 5.40
CA TRP A 115 -16.23 4.68 5.49
C TRP A 115 -15.83 5.92 4.70
N SER A 116 -14.54 6.25 4.62
CA SER A 116 -14.07 7.37 3.80
C SER A 116 -14.44 7.18 2.33
N HIS A 117 -14.36 5.94 1.82
CA HIS A 117 -14.76 5.58 0.47
C HIS A 117 -16.28 5.57 0.24
N LEU A 118 -17.08 5.62 1.30
CA LEU A 118 -18.53 5.79 1.22
C LEU A 118 -18.94 7.27 1.34
N ILE A 119 -18.45 7.93 2.39
CA ILE A 119 -18.88 9.27 2.80
C ILE A 119 -18.41 10.33 1.80
N VAL A 120 -17.15 10.27 1.33
CA VAL A 120 -16.61 11.29 0.44
C VAL A 120 -17.35 11.32 -0.90
N PRO A 121 -17.56 10.18 -1.60
CA PRO A 121 -18.38 10.18 -2.81
C PRO A 121 -19.84 10.58 -2.56
N ALA A 122 -20.44 10.11 -1.45
CA ALA A 122 -21.82 10.46 -1.11
C ALA A 122 -22.02 11.98 -0.96
N ARG A 123 -21.12 12.66 -0.23
CA ARG A 123 -21.15 14.12 -0.08
C ARG A 123 -21.00 14.83 -1.43
N LYS A 124 -20.03 14.42 -2.24
CA LYS A 124 -19.83 14.97 -3.59
C LYS A 124 -21.06 14.81 -4.49
N ASN A 125 -21.80 13.71 -4.35
CA ASN A 125 -23.02 13.48 -5.12
C ASN A 125 -24.18 14.36 -4.68
N ILE A 126 -24.29 14.68 -3.38
CA ILE A 126 -25.30 15.63 -2.86
C ILE A 126 -25.01 17.05 -3.35
N GLU A 127 -23.74 17.44 -3.44
CA GLU A 127 -23.32 18.77 -3.92
C GLU A 127 -23.45 18.95 -5.44
N ARG A 128 -23.67 17.87 -6.20
CA ARG A 128 -23.86 17.95 -7.65
C ARG A 128 -25.28 18.42 -7.97
N LYS A 129 -25.39 19.52 -8.72
CA LYS A 129 -26.66 20.06 -9.25
C LYS A 129 -27.43 19.05 -10.14
N HIS A 130 -26.72 18.09 -10.73
CA HIS A 130 -27.29 16.98 -11.50
C HIS A 130 -26.63 15.67 -11.04
N PRO A 131 -27.29 14.88 -10.18
CA PRO A 131 -26.78 13.57 -9.82
C PRO A 131 -26.77 12.65 -11.06
N PRO A 132 -25.76 11.77 -11.20
CA PRO A 132 -25.79 10.74 -12.24
C PRO A 132 -26.99 9.80 -12.00
N ALA A 133 -27.64 9.40 -13.10
CA ALA A 133 -28.77 8.46 -13.10
C ALA A 133 -28.37 7.07 -12.57
#